data_AF-A0A8X6YQJ9-F1
#
_entry.id   AF-A0A8X6YQJ9-F1
#
_cell.length_a   1.000
_cell.length_b   1.000
_cell.length_c   1.000
_cell.angle_alpha   90.00
_cell.angle_beta   90.00
_cell.angle_gamma   90.00
#
_symmetry.space_group_name_H-M   'P 1'
#
loop_
_entity.id
_entity.type
_entity.pdbx_description
1 polymer ?
#
loop_
_entity_poly.entity_id
_entity_poly.type
_entity_poly.pdbx_seq_one_letter_code
_entity_poly.pdbx_strand_id
1 'polypeptide(L)'
;MLLVSYEKLQRNRRDEILRIAKFLGEEYYQSLVEDEALLEKILERTSFDYMKKNLSLTHPKSEKGAERKTINFFRKGVVGDGKKTLSPDQQERLKNMAIQKLQGSELYDEWM
;
A
#
# COMPACT_ATOMS: atom_id res chain seq x y z
N MET A 1 17.38 5.66 0.53
CA MET A 1 16.42 4.60 0.17
C MET A 1 15.08 4.92 0.83
N LEU A 2 13.96 4.75 0.15
CA LEU A 2 12.62 4.94 0.72
C LEU A 2 11.99 3.59 1.04
N LEU A 3 11.65 3.37 2.30
CA LEU A 3 10.89 2.22 2.78
C LEU A 3 9.52 2.68 3.29
N VAL A 4 8.46 2.13 2.70
CA VAL A 4 7.07 2.42 3.05
C VAL A 4 6.36 1.10 3.32
N SER A 5 5.82 0.95 4.53
CA SER A 5 4.92 -0.15 4.87
C SER A 5 3.47 0.24 4.62
N TYR A 6 2.67 -0.72 4.18
CA TYR A 6 1.25 -0.50 3.91
C TYR A 6 0.48 -0.06 5.16
N GLU A 7 0.86 -0.59 6.32
CA GLU A 7 0.30 -0.25 7.62
C GLU A 7 0.53 1.22 8.00
N LYS A 8 1.76 1.72 7.81
CA LYS A 8 2.09 3.14 8.05
C LYS A 8 1.33 4.03 7.08
N LEU A 9 1.32 3.66 5.80
CA LEU A 9 0.57 4.37 4.78
C LEU A 9 -0.91 4.46 5.16
N GLN A 10 -1.55 3.36 5.57
CA GLN A 10 -2.95 3.38 5.98
C GLN A 10 -3.18 4.20 7.26
N ARG A 11 -2.26 4.15 8.24
CA ARG A 11 -2.37 4.86 9.51
C ARG A 11 -2.20 6.37 9.36
N ASN A 12 -1.25 6.82 8.54
CA ASN A 12 -0.92 8.23 8.37
C ASN A 12 -0.59 8.53 6.90
N ARG A 13 -1.63 8.52 6.05
CA ARG A 13 -1.49 8.70 4.59
C ARG A 13 -0.82 10.02 4.23
N ARG A 14 -1.15 11.09 4.95
CA ARG A 14 -0.66 12.44 4.66
C ARG A 14 0.86 12.51 4.78
N ASP A 15 1.40 12.11 5.92
CA ASP A 15 2.83 12.19 6.18
C ASP A 15 3.63 11.23 5.30
N GLU A 16 3.10 10.03 5.04
CA GLU A 16 3.77 9.09 4.13
C GLU A 16 3.76 9.58 2.67
N ILE A 17 2.70 10.26 2.21
CA ILE A 17 2.69 10.89 0.87
C ILE A 17 3.70 12.02 0.79
N LEU A 18 3.79 12.86 1.82
CA LEU A 18 4.82 13.91 1.89
C LEU A 18 6.23 13.33 1.90
N ARG A 19 6.44 12.23 2.61
CA ARG A 19 7.73 11.51 2.63
C ARG A 19 8.07 10.90 1.27
N ILE A 20 7.09 10.35 0.56
CA ILE A 20 7.25 9.89 -0.83
C ILE A 20 7.61 11.08 -1.74
N ALA A 21 6.90 12.19 -1.63
CA ALA A 21 7.17 13.39 -2.44
C ALA A 21 8.60 13.91 -2.21
N LYS A 22 9.02 14.02 -0.94
CA LYS A 22 10.38 14.42 -0.58
C LYS A 22 11.45 13.48 -1.13
N PHE A 23 11.18 12.18 -1.15
CA PHE A 23 12.09 11.22 -1.75
C PHE A 23 12.20 11.36 -3.27
N LEU A 24 11.12 11.76 -3.95
CA LEU A 24 11.12 12.02 -5.40
C LEU A 24 11.84 13.33 -5.76
N GLY A 25 11.82 14.32 -4.86
CA GLY A 25 12.48 15.62 -5.04
C GLY A 25 11.94 16.68 -4.08
N GLU A 26 12.78 17.64 -3.70
CA GLU A 26 12.39 18.68 -2.73
C GLU A 26 11.32 19.61 -3.32
N GLU A 27 11.32 19.80 -4.65
CA GLU A 27 10.31 20.56 -5.37
C GLU A 27 8.91 19.95 -5.23
N TYR A 28 8.80 18.62 -5.21
CA TYR A 28 7.52 17.94 -5.04
C TYR A 28 7.02 18.11 -3.62
N TYR A 29 7.90 17.92 -2.63
CA TYR A 29 7.55 18.15 -1.22
C TYR A 29 7.05 19.58 -1.01
N GLN A 30 7.80 20.57 -1.50
CA GLN A 30 7.46 21.98 -1.34
C GLN A 30 6.11 22.30 -2.00
N SER A 31 5.85 21.78 -3.21
CA SER A 31 4.57 21.99 -3.89
C SER A 31 3.37 21.45 -3.09
N LEU A 32 3.53 20.34 -2.37
CA LEU A 32 2.47 19.76 -1.55
C LEU A 32 2.29 20.44 -0.18
N VAL A 33 3.35 21.06 0.34
CA VAL A 33 3.27 21.85 1.58
C VAL A 33 2.64 23.22 1.32
N GLU A 34 2.93 23.83 0.17
CA GLU A 34 2.39 25.14 -0.22
C GLU A 34 0.96 25.05 -0.76
N ASP A 35 0.62 23.99 -1.50
CA ASP A 35 -0.72 23.75 -2.04
C ASP A 35 -1.43 22.58 -1.33
N GLU A 36 -2.14 22.94 -0.27
CA GLU A 36 -2.97 22.02 0.52
C GLU A 36 -4.05 21.33 -0.33
N ALA A 37 -4.63 22.04 -1.31
CA ALA A 37 -5.69 21.49 -2.15
C ALA A 37 -5.14 20.41 -3.10
N LEU A 38 -3.90 20.56 -3.57
CA LEU A 38 -3.21 19.54 -4.34
C LEU A 38 -2.96 18.28 -3.51
N LEU A 39 -2.51 18.43 -2.26
CA LEU A 39 -2.29 17.30 -1.36
C LEU A 39 -3.60 16.54 -1.06
N GLU A 40 -4.68 17.25 -0.75
CA GLU A 40 -6.00 16.64 -0.52
C GLU A 40 -6.51 15.90 -1.77
N LYS A 41 -6.31 16.45 -2.96
CA LYS A 41 -6.65 15.79 -4.22
C LYS A 41 -5.87 14.49 -4.44
N ILE A 42 -4.59 14.45 -4.06
CA ILE A 42 -3.79 13.23 -4.13
C ILE A 42 -4.31 12.22 -3.10
N LEU A 43 -4.56 12.64 -1.87
CA LEU A 43 -5.12 11.80 -0.81
C LEU A 43 -6.46 11.18 -1.22
N GLU A 44 -7.33 11.95 -1.87
CA GLU A 44 -8.62 11.46 -2.37
C GLU A 44 -8.41 10.44 -3.51
N ARG A 45 -7.66 10.80 -4.55
CA ARG A 45 -7.51 9.98 -5.76
C ARG A 45 -6.74 8.68 -5.52
N THR A 46 -5.86 8.68 -4.52
CA THR A 46 -5.10 7.49 -4.08
C THR A 46 -5.79 6.74 -2.95
N SER A 47 -6.97 7.16 -2.51
CA SER A 47 -7.74 6.42 -1.53
C SER A 47 -8.21 5.08 -2.09
N PHE A 48 -8.38 4.10 -1.21
CA PHE A 48 -8.82 2.76 -1.60
C PHE A 48 -10.18 2.81 -2.32
N ASP A 49 -11.13 3.58 -1.80
CA ASP A 49 -12.48 3.68 -2.36
C ASP A 49 -12.49 4.35 -3.73
N TYR A 50 -11.73 5.44 -3.88
CA TYR A 50 -11.60 6.10 -5.18
C TYR A 50 -10.97 5.16 -6.20
N MET A 51 -9.86 4.51 -5.86
CA MET A 51 -9.19 3.57 -6.76
C MET A 51 -10.08 2.38 -7.12
N LYS A 52 -10.77 1.79 -6.13
CA LYS A 52 -11.69 0.67 -6.34
C LYS A 52 -12.84 1.02 -7.28
N LYS A 53 -13.36 2.24 -7.19
CA LYS A 53 -14.46 2.72 -8.03
C LYS A 53 -14.00 3.08 -9.45
N ASN A 54 -12.80 3.65 -9.59
CA ASN A 54 -12.37 4.31 -10.83
C ASN A 54 -11.32 3.53 -11.63
N LEU A 55 -10.68 2.49 -11.06
CA LEU A 55 -9.67 1.69 -11.76
C LEU A 55 -10.23 0.32 -12.17
N SER A 56 -10.26 0.08 -13.48
CA SER A 56 -10.56 -1.22 -14.07
C SER A 56 -9.27 -1.84 -14.58
N LEU A 57 -8.86 -2.96 -13.99
CA LEU A 57 -7.64 -3.66 -14.38
C LEU A 57 -8.00 -4.87 -15.25
N THR A 58 -7.27 -5.02 -16.35
CA THR A 58 -7.50 -6.09 -17.33
C THR A 58 -6.36 -7.10 -17.25
N HIS A 59 -6.67 -8.38 -17.47
CA HIS A 59 -5.65 -9.41 -17.47
C HIS A 59 -4.62 -9.17 -18.58
N PRO A 60 -3.29 -9.16 -18.29
CA PRO A 60 -2.26 -8.85 -19.29
C PRO A 60 -2.18 -9.90 -20.41
N LYS A 61 -2.74 -11.10 -20.20
CA LYS A 61 -2.97 -12.12 -21.22
C LYS A 61 -4.46 -12.24 -21.50
N SER A 62 -5.02 -11.44 -22.41
CA SER A 62 -6.18 -11.86 -23.20
C SER A 62 -5.64 -12.18 -24.58
N GLU A 63 -5.65 -13.46 -24.95
CA GLU A 63 -5.29 -13.90 -26.30
C GLU A 63 -6.12 -13.13 -27.35
N LYS A 64 -5.56 -12.90 -28.54
CA LYS A 64 -6.25 -12.20 -29.63
C LYS A 64 -7.57 -12.93 -29.95
N GLY A 65 -8.70 -12.37 -29.51
CA GLY A 65 -10.04 -12.91 -29.74
C GLY A 65 -10.85 -13.28 -28.49
N ALA A 66 -10.24 -13.33 -27.30
CA ALA A 66 -10.96 -13.57 -26.05
C ALA A 66 -11.46 -12.26 -25.43
N GLU A 67 -12.70 -12.24 -24.94
CA GLU A 67 -13.23 -11.11 -24.17
C GLU A 67 -12.28 -10.74 -23.03
N ARG A 68 -11.92 -9.45 -22.97
CA ARG A 68 -11.08 -8.89 -21.90
C ARG A 68 -11.81 -9.02 -20.57
N LYS A 69 -11.52 -10.08 -19.81
CA LYS A 69 -12.05 -10.23 -18.45
C LYS A 69 -11.44 -9.18 -17.52
N THR A 70 -12.29 -8.32 -16.99
CA THR A 70 -11.94 -7.40 -15.91
C THR A 70 -11.60 -8.18 -14.64
N ILE A 71 -10.50 -7.83 -13.99
CA ILE A 71 -10.06 -8.46 -12.73
C ILE A 71 -10.59 -7.63 -11.55
N ASN A 72 -11.16 -8.32 -10.56
CA ASN A 72 -11.46 -7.74 -9.26
C ASN A 72 -10.16 -7.57 -8.45
N PHE A 73 -9.42 -6.49 -8.71
CA PHE A 73 -8.16 -6.20 -8.04
C PHE A 73 -8.33 -5.69 -6.60
N PHE A 74 -9.40 -4.93 -6.34
CA PHE A 74 -9.65 -4.29 -5.04
C PHE A 74 -10.59 -5.12 -4.17
N ARG A 75 -10.04 -5.77 -3.13
CA ARG A 75 -10.83 -6.61 -2.20
C ARG A 75 -11.39 -5.82 -1.01
N LYS A 76 -10.62 -5.72 0.09
CA LYS A 76 -11.05 -5.08 1.36
C LYS A 76 -10.30 -3.79 1.72
N GLY A 77 -9.01 -3.67 1.41
CA GLY A 77 -8.23 -2.48 1.74
C GLY A 77 -8.07 -2.22 3.24
N VAL A 78 -7.95 -3.27 4.06
CA VAL A 78 -7.89 -3.15 5.54
C VAL A 78 -6.70 -3.91 6.11
N VAL A 79 -6.02 -3.30 7.08
CA VAL A 79 -4.97 -3.96 7.88
C VAL A 79 -5.60 -4.87 8.94
N GLY A 80 -5.00 -6.04 9.13
CA GLY A 80 -5.37 -6.97 10.20
C GLY A 80 -6.45 -8.01 9.86
N ASP A 81 -6.95 -8.08 8.62
CA ASP A 81 -7.91 -9.11 8.19
C ASP A 81 -7.38 -10.54 8.44
N GLY A 82 -6.06 -10.72 8.32
CA GLY A 82 -5.39 -12.00 8.59
C GLY A 82 -5.61 -12.54 10.00
N LYS A 83 -5.71 -11.66 11.01
CA LYS A 83 -5.95 -12.06 12.40
C LYS A 83 -7.34 -12.69 12.60
N LYS A 84 -8.28 -12.36 11.72
CA LYS A 84 -9.66 -12.89 11.73
C LYS A 84 -9.79 -14.20 10.96
N THR A 85 -8.91 -14.44 10.00
CA THR A 85 -9.01 -15.59 9.09
C THR A 85 -8.07 -16.73 9.45
N LEU A 86 -6.93 -16.44 10.10
CA LEU A 86 -5.93 -17.42 10.46
C LEU A 86 -6.16 -17.96 11.87
N SER A 87 -5.97 -19.26 12.05
CA SER A 87 -5.91 -19.88 13.38
C SER A 87 -4.71 -19.35 14.20
N PRO A 88 -4.76 -19.41 15.54
CA PRO A 88 -3.64 -19.00 16.39
C PRO A 88 -2.30 -19.64 15.99
N ASP A 89 -2.29 -20.95 15.75
CA ASP A 89 -1.08 -21.69 15.34
C ASP A 89 -0.51 -21.20 14.00
N GLN A 90 -1.38 -20.87 13.04
CA GLN A 90 -0.95 -20.32 11.75
C GLN A 90 -0.34 -18.92 11.92
N GLN A 91 -0.93 -18.08 12.79
CA GLN A 91 -0.41 -16.75 13.07
C GLN A 91 0.97 -16.83 13.75
N GLU A 92 1.13 -17.72 14.73
CA GLU A 92 2.39 -17.94 15.41
C GLU A 92 3.47 -18.44 14.46
N ARG A 93 3.16 -19.45 13.64
CA ARG A 93 4.09 -20.00 12.65
C ARG A 93 4.55 -18.94 11.64
N LEU A 94 3.63 -18.10 11.15
CA LEU A 94 3.98 -16.99 10.24
C LEU A 94 4.84 -15.94 10.92
N LYS A 95 4.52 -15.58 12.17
CA LYS A 95 5.31 -14.62 12.96
C LYS A 95 6.74 -15.13 13.16
N ASN A 96 6.90 -16.37 13.58
CA ASN A 96 8.23 -16.96 13.82
C ASN A 96 9.04 -17.04 12.52
N MET A 97 8.40 -17.40 11.40
CA MET A 97 9.04 -17.39 10.08
C MET A 97 9.49 -15.99 9.68
N ALA A 98 8.65 -14.97 9.87
CA ALA A 98 8.99 -13.59 9.55
C ALA A 98 10.19 -13.10 10.38
N ILE A 99 10.18 -13.33 11.70
CA ILE A 99 11.29 -12.99 12.61
C ILE A 99 12.59 -13.62 12.11
N GLN A 100 12.60 -14.93 11.86
CA GLN A 100 13.81 -15.64 11.39
C GLN A 100 14.33 -15.12 10.05
N LYS A 101 13.43 -14.72 9.14
CA LYS A 101 13.81 -14.23 7.80
C LYS A 101 14.27 -12.78 7.80
N LEU A 102 13.72 -11.96 8.69
CA LEU A 102 14.02 -10.53 8.76
C LEU A 102 15.19 -10.23 9.70
N GLN A 103 15.53 -11.14 10.63
CA GLN A 103 16.62 -10.93 11.58
C GLN A 103 17.92 -10.52 10.89
N GLY A 104 18.52 -9.42 11.37
CA GLY A 104 19.75 -8.87 10.81
C GLY A 104 19.55 -7.99 9.57
N SER A 105 18.30 -7.74 9.15
CA SER A 105 17.98 -6.76 8.11
C SER A 105 17.45 -5.46 8.72
N GLU A 106 17.57 -4.35 7.98
CA GLU A 106 16.97 -3.06 8.34
C GLU A 106 15.43 -3.12 8.48
N LEU A 107 14.79 -4.15 7.93
CA LEU A 107 13.35 -4.38 8.06
C LEU A 107 12.95 -4.97 9.41
N TYR A 108 13.90 -5.58 10.15
CA TYR A 108 13.62 -6.19 11.44
C TYR A 108 13.11 -5.16 12.45
N ASP A 109 13.81 -4.02 12.54
CA ASP A 109 13.49 -2.94 13.47
C ASP A 109 12.21 -2.20 13.08
N GLU A 110 11.82 -2.21 11.80
CA GLU A 110 10.56 -1.63 11.34
C GLU A 110 9.35 -2.50 11.67
N TRP A 111 9.54 -3.82 11.76
CA TRP A 111 8.44 -4.80 11.89
C TRP A 111 8.20 -5.30 13.33
N MET A 112 9.17 -5.15 14.22
CA MET A 112 9.08 -5.50 15.66
C MET A 112 8.47 -4.39 16.50
#